data_AF-A0A2I0FIF3-F1
#
_entry.id   AF-A0A2I0FIF3-F1
#
_cell.length_a   1.000
_cell.length_b   1.000
_cell.length_c   1.000
_cell.angle_alpha   90.00
_cell.angle_beta   90.00
_cell.angle_gamma   90.00
#
_symmetry.space_group_name_H-M   'P 1'
#
loop_
_entity.id
_entity.type
_entity.pdbx_description
1 polymer ?
#
loop_
_entity_poly.entity_id
_entity_poly.type
_entity_poly.pdbx_seq_one_letter_code
_entity_poly.pdbx_strand_id
1 'polypeptide(L)' 'MRNLSKIALFVSLFLLIGFPMIFMIISMFTDQWIFMFSGSVPAMLAGTFGIFFIVQQAKKSGEEEA' A
#
# COMPACT_ATOMS: atom_id res chain seq x y z
N MET A 1 3.84 -17.32 10.49
CA MET A 1 3.85 -15.84 10.39
C MET A 1 4.43 -15.34 9.06
N ARG A 2 5.54 -15.89 8.55
CA ARG A 2 6.22 -15.42 7.32
C ARG A 2 5.32 -15.25 6.07
N ASN A 3 4.31 -16.12 5.89
CA ASN A 3 3.40 -16.04 4.74
C ASN A 3 2.40 -14.88 4.89
N LEU A 4 1.92 -14.63 6.11
CA LEU A 4 0.99 -13.54 6.39
C LEU A 4 1.67 -12.18 6.20
N SER A 5 2.92 -12.03 6.69
CA SER A 5 3.72 -10.82 6.50
C SER A 5 4.03 -10.57 5.03
N LYS A 6 4.32 -11.62 4.24
CA LYS A 6 4.53 -11.50 2.78
C LYS A 6 3.27 -11.06 2.05
N ILE A 7 2.11 -11.62 2.41
CA ILE A 7 0.81 -11.21 1.85
C ILE A 7 0.52 -9.75 2.22
N ALA A 8 0.72 -9.37 3.48
CA ALA A 8 0.52 -7.99 3.92
C ALA A 8 1.42 -7.02 3.15
N LEU A 9 2.70 -7.35 2.94
CA LEU A 9 3.64 -6.54 2.15
C LEU A 9 3.19 -6.41 0.70
N PHE A 10 2.76 -7.52 0.09
CA PHE A 10 2.24 -7.53 -1.27
C PHE A 10 1.00 -6.64 -1.40
N VAL A 11 0.04 -6.77 -0.49
CA VAL A 11 -1.19 -5.95 -0.47
C VAL A 11 -0.85 -4.48 -0.27
N SER A 12 0.05 -4.15 0.64
CA SER A 12 0.46 -2.76 0.87
C SER A 12 1.16 -2.16 -0.34
N LEU A 13 2.04 -2.90 -1.02
CA LEU A 13 2.68 -2.47 -2.27
C LEU A 13 1.67 -2.32 -3.41
N PHE A 14 0.70 -3.24 -3.50
CA PHE A 14 -0.38 -3.15 -4.47
C PHE A 14 -1.25 -1.92 -4.25
N LEU A 15 -1.57 -1.58 -3.01
CA LEU A 15 -2.28 -0.33 -2.68
C LEU A 15 -1.45 0.92 -2.99
N LEU A 16 -0.13 0.84 -2.79
CA LEU A 16 0.78 1.98 -3.00
C LEU A 16 0.98 2.31 -4.49
N ILE A 17 1.00 1.30 -5.37
CA ILE A 17 1.37 1.47 -6.79
C ILE A 17 0.27 0.98 -7.72
N GLY A 18 -0.30 -0.19 -7.46
CA GLY A 18 -1.34 -0.80 -8.29
C GLY A 18 -2.63 0.02 -8.32
N PHE A 19 -3.11 0.46 -7.16
CA PHE A 19 -4.33 1.29 -7.07
C PHE A 19 -4.18 2.64 -7.81
N PRO A 20 -3.10 3.42 -7.58
CA PRO A 20 -2.87 4.65 -8.35
C PRO A 20 -2.76 4.42 -9.85
N MET A 21 -2.14 3.32 -10.30
CA MET A 21 -2.08 2.95 -11.72
C MET A 21 -3.48 2.70 -12.30
N ILE A 22 -4.35 1.98 -11.59
CA ILE A 22 -5.74 1.74 -12.03
C ILE A 22 -6.51 3.06 -12.12
N PHE A 23 -6.42 3.90 -11.09
CA PHE A 23 -7.09 5.21 -11.08
C PHE A 23 -6.56 6.16 -12.15
N MET A 24 -5.26 6.11 -12.47
CA MET A 24 -4.69 6.87 -13.57
C MET A 24 -5.31 6.47 -14.91
N ILE A 25 -5.44 5.17 -15.18
CA ILE A 25 -6.09 4.65 -16.39
C ILE A 25 -7.55 5.15 -16.45
N ILE A 26 -8.30 5.02 -15.35
CA ILE A 26 -9.70 5.49 -15.28
C ILE A 26 -9.80 7.00 -15.54
N SER A 27 -8.93 7.79 -14.93
CA SER A 27 -8.91 9.24 -15.13
C SER A 27 -8.58 9.63 -16.57
N MET A 28 -7.70 8.89 -17.25
CA MET A 28 -7.43 9.12 -18.68
C MET A 28 -8.64 8.82 -19.57
N PHE A 29 -9.43 7.77 -19.26
CA PHE A 29 -10.61 7.43 -20.05
C PHE A 29 -11.83 8.33 -19.79
N THR A 30 -11.90 8.91 -18.61
CA THR A 30 -13.07 9.72 -18.17
C THR A 30 -12.83 11.22 -18.24
N ASP A 31 -11.60 11.66 -18.55
CA ASP A 31 -11.13 13.06 -18.40
C ASP A 31 -11.36 13.65 -17.00
N GLN A 32 -11.65 12.80 -16.01
CA GLN A 32 -11.97 13.18 -14.64
C GLN A 32 -10.78 12.87 -13.73
N TRP A 33 -9.89 13.86 -13.59
CA TRP A 33 -8.70 13.77 -12.72
C TRP A 33 -9.05 13.70 -11.23
N ILE A 34 -10.28 14.06 -10.85
CA ILE A 34 -10.77 13.94 -9.46
C ILE A 34 -10.71 12.49 -8.97
N PHE A 35 -10.92 11.50 -9.84
CA PHE A 35 -10.82 10.09 -9.47
C PHE A 35 -9.40 9.71 -9.10
N MET A 36 -8.40 10.24 -9.80
CA MET A 36 -6.99 10.07 -9.46
C MET A 36 -6.75 10.53 -8.03
N PHE A 37 -7.05 11.78 -7.68
CA PHE A 37 -6.76 12.29 -6.33
C PHE A 37 -7.61 11.65 -5.23
N SER A 38 -8.93 11.52 -5.43
CA SER A 38 -9.84 10.96 -4.41
C SER A 38 -9.59 9.48 -4.11
N GLY A 39 -9.16 8.71 -5.11
CA GLY A 39 -8.88 7.28 -4.95
C GLY A 39 -7.43 6.95 -4.59
N SER A 40 -6.46 7.62 -5.22
CA SER A 40 -5.04 7.28 -5.05
C SER A 40 -4.46 7.77 -3.72
N VAL A 41 -4.85 8.95 -3.23
CA VAL A 41 -4.33 9.49 -1.96
C VAL A 41 -4.64 8.57 -0.77
N PRO A 42 -5.91 8.17 -0.52
CA PRO A 42 -6.20 7.25 0.58
C PRO A 42 -5.56 5.86 0.37
N ALA A 43 -5.46 5.37 -0.87
CA ALA A 43 -4.80 4.09 -1.16
C ALA A 43 -3.30 4.13 -0.86
N MET A 44 -2.62 5.22 -1.24
CA MET A 44 -1.21 5.44 -0.94
C MET A 44 -0.96 5.56 0.56
N LEU A 45 -1.82 6.29 1.29
CA LEU A 45 -1.74 6.36 2.75
C LEU A 45 -1.90 4.97 3.38
N ALA A 46 -2.92 4.21 2.98
CA ALA A 46 -3.14 2.86 3.49
C ALA A 46 -1.95 1.93 3.20
N GLY A 47 -1.41 1.96 1.97
CA GLY A 47 -0.21 1.20 1.60
C GLY A 47 1.02 1.59 2.42
N THR A 48 1.23 2.89 2.62
CA THR A 48 2.37 3.42 3.39
C THR A 48 2.29 3.01 4.86
N PHE A 49 1.12 3.19 5.50
CA PHE A 49 0.92 2.77 6.88
C PHE A 49 1.02 1.25 7.03
N GLY A 50 0.50 0.47 6.08
CA GLY A 50 0.64 -0.98 6.06
C GLY A 50 2.11 -1.42 6.06
N ILE A 51 2.93 -0.83 5.18
CA ILE A 51 4.38 -1.08 5.15
C ILE A 51 5.03 -0.67 6.47
N PHE A 52 4.71 0.52 7.00
CA PHE A 52 5.26 1.02 8.26
C PHE A 52 5.00 0.06 9.43
N PHE A 53 3.78 -0.45 9.56
CA PHE A 53 3.44 -1.44 10.58
C PHE A 53 4.19 -2.76 10.40
N ILE A 54 4.35 -3.23 9.16
CA ILE A 54 5.11 -4.45 8.87
C ILE A 54 6.59 -4.27 9.26
N VAL A 55 7.19 -3.12 8.93
CA VAL A 55 8.57 -2.79 9.28
C VAL A 55 8.75 -2.69 10.80
N GLN A 56 7.83 -2.05 11.51
CA GLN A 56 7.87 -1.99 12.98
C GLN A 56 7.79 -3.39 13.61
N GLN A 57 6.87 -4.24 13.16
CA GLN A 57 6.78 -5.60 13.68
C GLN A 57 8.04 -6.41 13.39
N ALA A 58 8.58 -6.31 12.16
CA ALA A 58 9.80 -7.03 11.80
C ALA A 58 11.02 -6.59 12.64
N LYS A 59 11.12 -5.29 12.96
CA LYS A 59 12.15 -4.78 13.88
C LYS A 59 11.99 -5.33 15.30
N LYS A 60 10.76 -5.28 15.82
CA LYS A 60 10.47 -5.72 17.19
C LYS A 60 10.70 -7.21 17.39
N SER A 61 10.35 -8.04 16.40
CA SER A 61 10.66 -9.48 16.43
C SER A 61 12.15 -9.78 16.36
N GLY A 62 12.97 -8.95 15.71
CA GLY A 62 14.42 -9.11 15.69
C GLY A 62 15.13 -8.65 16.98
N GLU A 63 14.49 -7.77 17.75
CA GLU A 63 14.96 -7.31 19.07
C GLU A 63 14.62 -8.30 20.20
N GLU A 64 13.52 -9.05 20.09
CA GLU A 64 13.13 -10.08 21.07
C GLU A 64 13.93 -11.39 20.94
N GLU A 65 14.60 -11.63 19.81
CA GLU A 65 15.43 -12.82 19.55
C GLU A 65 16.94 -12.61 19.85
N ALA A 66 17.36 -11.41 20.27
CA ALA A 66 18.75 -11.04 20.56
C ALA A 66 19.05 -10.88 22.06
#